data_AF-A0A524HGT1-F1
#
_entry.id   AF-A0A524HGT1-F1
#
_cell.length_a   1.000
_cell.length_b   1.000
_cell.length_c   1.000
_cell.angle_alpha   90.00
_cell.angle_beta   90.00
_cell.angle_gamma   90.00
#
_symmetry.space_group_name_H-M   'P 1'
#
loop_
_entity.id
_entity.type
_entity.pdbx_description
1 polymer ?
#
loop_
_entity_poly.entity_id
_entity_poly.type
_entity_poly.pdbx_seq_one_letter_code
_entity_poly.pdbx_strand_id
1 'polypeptide(L)'
;MVNYKSVLKNPRERERFLKFAVVGAFGALVDFGSFHLMMSLFGLKPEWAQVISFTLAISSNFIWNRFWTYPDSRTKPIANQLVTFFLVNLVGLAIRTPIFTTLDDPFRRLFQQFPFLPIGFITVDRLGYTFALGVAVVVVMFWNFFINRVWTYNDVE
;
A
#
# COMPACT_ATOMS: atom_id res chain seq x y z
N MET A 1 -26.93 -9.42 3.95
CA MET A 1 -26.57 -8.42 2.92
C MET A 1 -25.78 -7.32 3.59
N VAL A 2 -24.50 -7.17 3.26
CA VAL A 2 -23.59 -6.21 3.91
C VAL A 2 -23.94 -4.79 3.44
N ASN A 3 -24.31 -3.92 4.38
CA ASN A 3 -24.79 -2.57 4.08
C ASN A 3 -23.62 -1.60 3.89
N TYR A 4 -23.13 -1.44 2.66
CA TYR A 4 -21.96 -0.60 2.33
C TYR A 4 -22.09 0.86 2.79
N LYS A 5 -23.33 1.35 2.99
CA LYS A 5 -23.61 2.73 3.40
C LYS A 5 -23.15 3.07 4.83
N SER A 6 -22.73 2.09 5.64
CA SER A 6 -22.33 2.31 7.04
C SER A 6 -20.84 2.63 7.23
N VAL A 7 -19.94 2.20 6.33
CA VAL A 7 -18.49 2.29 6.55
C VAL A 7 -17.99 3.74 6.59
N LEU A 8 -18.55 4.62 5.75
CA LEU A 8 -18.15 6.04 5.72
C LEU A 8 -18.82 6.89 6.82
N LYS A 9 -19.91 6.41 7.44
CA LYS A 9 -20.64 7.14 8.49
C LYS A 9 -20.28 6.68 9.90
N ASN A 10 -19.71 5.48 10.06
CA ASN A 10 -19.35 4.95 11.38
C ASN A 10 -17.98 5.49 11.83
N PRO A 11 -17.88 6.20 12.97
CA PRO A 11 -16.61 6.74 13.46
C PRO A 11 -15.56 5.64 13.73
N ARG A 12 -15.99 4.43 14.12
CA ARG A 12 -15.07 3.30 14.34
C ARG A 12 -14.39 2.82 13.05
N GLU A 13 -15.12 2.81 11.94
CA GLU A 13 -14.57 2.40 10.64
C GLU A 13 -13.59 3.45 10.08
N ARG A 14 -13.82 4.74 10.36
CA ARG A 14 -12.86 5.81 10.04
C ARG A 14 -11.57 5.66 10.83
N GLU A 15 -11.65 5.34 12.12
CA GLU A 15 -10.48 5.06 12.94
C GLU A 15 -9.70 3.85 12.41
N ARG A 16 -10.40 2.76 12.06
CA ARG A 16 -9.80 1.58 11.43
C ARG A 16 -9.12 1.92 10.10
N PHE A 17 -9.74 2.76 9.27
CA PHE A 17 -9.13 3.23 8.03
C PHE A 17 -7.85 4.04 8.27
N LEU A 18 -7.86 4.97 9.24
CA LEU A 18 -6.67 5.75 9.58
C LEU A 18 -5.54 4.86 10.12
N LYS A 19 -5.85 3.93 11.02
CA LYS A 19 -4.87 2.93 11.51
C LYS A 19 -4.32 2.09 10.36
N PHE A 20 -5.19 1.61 9.47
CA PHE A 20 -4.79 0.85 8.29
C PHE A 20 -3.85 1.64 7.38
N ALA A 21 -4.15 2.93 7.15
CA ALA A 21 -3.31 3.82 6.36
C ALA A 21 -1.93 4.04 7.01
N VAL A 22 -1.89 4.25 8.33
CA VAL A 22 -0.63 4.39 9.10
C VAL A 22 0.20 3.11 9.02
N VAL A 23 -0.43 1.96 9.22
CA VAL A 23 0.23 0.66 9.09
C VAL A 23 0.75 0.46 7.67
N GLY A 24 -0.06 0.73 6.65
CA GLY A 24 0.34 0.63 5.24
C GLY A 24 1.54 1.53 4.90
N ALA A 25 1.58 2.75 5.41
CA ALA A 25 2.71 3.66 5.25
C ALA A 25 3.98 3.11 5.93
N PHE A 26 3.84 2.55 7.14
CA PHE A 26 4.95 1.88 7.82
C PHE A 26 5.46 0.66 7.04
N GLY A 27 4.57 -0.17 6.51
CA GLY A 27 4.95 -1.29 5.65
C GLY A 27 5.68 -0.86 4.38
N ALA A 28 5.27 0.26 3.77
CA ALA A 28 5.99 0.81 2.63
C ALA A 28 7.42 1.26 3.01
N LEU A 29 7.60 1.89 4.18
CA LEU A 29 8.92 2.23 4.69
C LEU A 29 9.78 0.99 4.94
N VAL A 30 9.19 -0.07 5.50
CA VAL A 30 9.86 -1.37 5.70
C VAL A 30 10.26 -1.99 4.36
N ASP A 31 9.39 -1.92 3.35
CA ASP A 31 9.66 -2.42 2.00
C ASP A 31 10.88 -1.71 1.39
N PHE A 32 10.80 -0.37 1.28
CA PHE A 32 11.88 0.43 0.72
C PHE A 32 13.19 0.26 1.51
N GLY A 33 13.13 0.30 2.84
CA GLY A 33 14.31 0.13 3.68
C GLY A 33 14.95 -1.24 3.51
N SER A 34 14.15 -2.31 3.58
CA SER A 34 14.63 -3.69 3.45
C SER A 34 15.19 -3.95 2.06
N PHE A 35 14.54 -3.45 1.00
CA PHE A 35 15.02 -3.62 -0.38
C PHE A 35 16.42 -3.03 -0.57
N HIS A 36 16.64 -1.78 -0.14
CA HIS A 36 17.94 -1.13 -0.26
C HIS A 36 19.00 -1.80 0.64
N LEU A 37 18.63 -2.21 1.86
CA LEU A 37 19.54 -2.96 2.74
C LEU A 37 19.96 -4.29 2.12
N MET A 38 19.02 -5.03 1.53
CA MET A 38 19.29 -6.32 0.87
C MET A 38 20.25 -6.17 -0.32
N MET A 39 20.08 -5.13 -1.13
CA MET A 39 21.00 -4.87 -2.25
C MET A 39 22.36 -4.34 -1.76
N SER A 40 22.38 -3.39 -0.83
CA SER A 40 23.61 -2.70 -0.42
C SER A 40 24.48 -3.52 0.53
N LEU A 41 23.90 -4.26 1.47
CA LEU A 41 24.65 -5.04 2.47
C LEU A 41 24.93 -6.47 2.00
N PHE A 42 23.98 -7.09 1.31
CA PHE A 42 24.06 -8.51 0.94
C PHE A 42 24.37 -8.72 -0.54
N GLY A 43 24.43 -7.67 -1.36
CA GLY A 43 24.70 -7.78 -2.79
C GLY A 43 23.65 -8.60 -3.55
N LEU A 44 22.44 -8.74 -2.99
CA LEU A 44 21.38 -9.52 -3.59
C LEU A 44 20.96 -8.89 -4.92
N LYS A 45 20.67 -9.76 -5.91
CA LYS A 45 20.10 -9.29 -7.17
C LYS A 45 18.73 -8.63 -6.91
N PRO A 46 18.35 -7.59 -7.68
CA PRO A 46 17.11 -6.86 -7.48
C PRO A 46 15.87 -7.75 -7.46
N GLU A 47 15.85 -8.81 -8.28
CA GLU A 47 14.73 -9.75 -8.35
C GLU A 47 14.46 -10.43 -6.99
N TRP A 48 15.51 -10.91 -6.33
CA TRP A 48 15.40 -11.58 -5.03
C TRP A 48 15.19 -10.59 -3.89
N ALA A 49 15.86 -9.44 -3.94
CA ALA A 49 15.70 -8.38 -2.95
C ALA A 49 14.24 -7.88 -2.91
N GLN A 50 13.60 -7.73 -4.06
CA GLN A 50 12.20 -7.29 -4.15
C GLN A 50 11.23 -8.31 -3.53
N VAL A 51 11.40 -9.60 -3.81
CA VAL A 51 10.52 -10.65 -3.25
C VAL A 51 10.63 -10.70 -1.73
N ILE A 52 11.85 -10.63 -1.20
CA ILE A 52 12.10 -10.70 0.26
C ILE A 52 11.55 -9.44 0.96
N SER A 53 11.85 -8.25 0.44
CA SER A 53 11.37 -6.99 1.01
C SER A 53 9.85 -6.88 1.00
N PHE A 54 9.21 -7.25 -0.11
CA PHE A 54 7.75 -7.27 -0.22
C PHE A 54 7.11 -8.24 0.79
N THR A 55 7.71 -9.42 0.97
CA THR A 55 7.24 -10.40 1.96
C THR A 55 7.35 -9.88 3.39
N LEU A 56 8.45 -9.21 3.73
CA LEU A 56 8.65 -8.58 5.04
C LEU A 56 7.64 -7.44 5.27
N ALA A 57 7.40 -6.62 4.26
CA ALA A 57 6.45 -5.51 4.32
C ALA A 57 5.01 -6.00 4.53
N ILE A 58 4.57 -7.02 3.78
CA ILE A 58 3.24 -7.63 3.97
C ILE A 58 3.12 -8.26 5.34
N SER A 59 4.14 -8.97 5.81
CA SER A 59 4.13 -9.62 7.12
C SER A 59 4.03 -8.59 8.24
N SER A 60 4.82 -7.51 8.17
CA SER A 60 4.75 -6.38 9.10
C SER A 60 3.35 -5.76 9.10
N ASN A 61 2.81 -5.45 7.91
CA ASN A 61 1.46 -4.89 7.77
C ASN A 61 0.39 -5.80 8.34
N PHE A 62 0.52 -7.10 8.15
CA PHE A 62 -0.42 -8.07 8.69
C PHE A 62 -0.40 -8.10 10.21
N ILE A 63 0.79 -8.15 10.82
CA ILE A 63 0.98 -8.15 12.27
C ILE A 63 0.33 -6.90 12.86
N TRP A 64 0.70 -5.72 12.39
CA TRP A 64 0.13 -4.47 12.89
C TRP A 64 -1.39 -4.39 12.68
N ASN A 65 -1.90 -4.82 11.52
CA ASN A 65 -3.34 -4.83 11.31
C ASN A 65 -4.07 -5.82 12.21
N ARG A 66 -3.51 -6.99 12.50
CA ARG A 66 -4.13 -7.98 13.40
C ARG A 66 -4.04 -7.59 14.87
N PHE A 67 -2.96 -6.94 15.31
CA PHE A 67 -2.79 -6.60 16.72
C PHE A 67 -3.38 -5.24 17.09
N TRP A 68 -3.40 -4.27 16.16
CA TRP A 68 -3.79 -2.88 16.44
C TRP A 68 -5.02 -2.40 15.66
N THR A 69 -5.11 -2.65 14.35
CA THR A 69 -6.25 -2.19 13.54
C THR A 69 -7.52 -3.01 13.79
N TYR A 70 -7.37 -4.33 13.87
CA TYR A 70 -8.45 -5.32 14.02
C TYR A 70 -8.11 -6.34 15.12
N PRO A 71 -7.95 -5.90 16.39
CA PRO A 71 -7.59 -6.78 17.50
C PRO A 71 -8.58 -7.94 17.70
N ASP A 72 -9.85 -7.73 17.33
CA ASP A 72 -10.94 -8.70 17.48
C ASP A 72 -10.85 -9.86 16.47
N SER A 73 -10.06 -9.71 15.40
CA SER A 73 -9.90 -10.75 14.36
C SER A 73 -9.00 -11.92 14.79
N ARG A 74 -8.54 -11.92 16.05
CA ARG A 74 -7.61 -12.93 16.59
C ARG A 74 -8.21 -14.33 16.71
N THR A 75 -9.53 -14.44 16.66
CA THR A 75 -10.28 -15.71 16.77
C THR A 75 -10.08 -16.63 15.56
N LYS A 76 -9.68 -16.10 14.40
CA LYS A 76 -9.39 -16.89 13.19
C LYS A 76 -7.95 -17.41 13.10
N PRO A 77 -7.75 -18.56 12.40
CA PRO A 77 -6.42 -19.08 12.09
C PRO A 77 -5.55 -18.06 11.36
N ILE A 78 -4.32 -17.88 11.85
CA ILE A 78 -3.34 -16.91 11.32
C ILE A 78 -3.02 -17.18 9.85
N ALA A 79 -2.85 -18.45 9.46
CA ALA A 79 -2.47 -18.83 8.11
C ALA A 79 -3.49 -18.38 7.05
N ASN A 80 -4.79 -18.59 7.29
CA ASN A 80 -5.84 -18.20 6.34
C ASN A 80 -5.92 -16.68 6.18
N GLN A 81 -5.76 -15.94 7.27
CA GLN A 81 -5.74 -14.48 7.22
C GLN A 81 -4.47 -13.94 6.52
N LEU A 82 -3.31 -14.55 6.75
CA LEU A 82 -2.07 -14.21 6.05
C LEU A 82 -2.21 -14.43 4.54
N VAL A 83 -2.73 -15.59 4.12
CA VAL A 83 -2.90 -15.91 2.70
C VAL A 83 -3.88 -14.93 2.03
N THR A 84 -5.04 -14.69 2.63
CA THR A 84 -6.01 -13.73 2.08
C THR A 84 -5.42 -12.32 2.03
N PHE A 85 -4.76 -11.87 3.10
CA PHE A 85 -4.11 -10.56 3.14
C PHE A 85 -3.03 -10.42 2.07
N PHE A 86 -2.19 -11.45 1.89
CA PHE A 86 -1.16 -11.49 0.85
C PHE A 86 -1.79 -11.40 -0.55
N LEU A 87 -2.82 -12.20 -0.83
CA LEU A 87 -3.53 -12.17 -2.13
C LEU A 87 -4.14 -10.79 -2.41
N VAL A 88 -4.75 -10.16 -1.40
CA VAL A 88 -5.32 -8.81 -1.54
C VAL A 88 -4.23 -7.78 -1.89
N ASN A 89 -3.09 -7.83 -1.21
CA ASN A 89 -1.96 -6.93 -1.49
C ASN A 89 -1.35 -7.18 -2.88
N LEU A 90 -1.30 -8.44 -3.34
CA LEU A 90 -0.82 -8.80 -4.67
C LEU A 90 -1.75 -8.24 -5.76
N VAL A 91 -3.07 -8.34 -5.58
CA VAL A 91 -4.03 -7.68 -6.47
C VAL A 91 -3.91 -6.15 -6.38
N GLY A 92 -3.70 -5.59 -5.19
CA GLY A 92 -3.42 -4.18 -5.00
C GLY A 92 -2.21 -3.72 -5.81
N LEU A 93 -1.13 -4.51 -5.86
CA LEU A 93 0.03 -4.24 -6.70
C LEU A 93 -0.33 -4.28 -8.20
N ALA A 94 -1.11 -5.28 -8.62
CA ALA A 94 -1.58 -5.39 -10.00
C ALA A 94 -2.48 -4.22 -10.43
N ILE A 95 -3.22 -3.60 -9.49
CA ILE A 95 -3.99 -2.36 -9.72
C ILE A 95 -3.06 -1.14 -9.76
N ARG A 96 -2.05 -1.09 -8.87
CA ARG A 96 -1.09 0.02 -8.77
C ARG A 96 -0.36 0.28 -10.08
N THR A 97 0.19 -0.78 -10.68
CA THR A 97 1.08 -0.70 -11.84
C THR A 97 0.44 0.00 -13.05
N PRO A 98 -0.72 -0.43 -13.57
CA PRO A 98 -1.34 0.21 -14.73
C PRO A 98 -1.75 1.66 -14.45
N ILE A 99 -2.19 1.98 -13.23
CA ILE A 99 -2.52 3.36 -12.85
C ILE A 99 -1.26 4.23 -12.93
N PHE A 100 -0.15 3.77 -12.35
CA PHE A 100 1.12 4.48 -12.40
C PHE A 100 1.59 4.70 -13.85
N THR A 101 1.66 3.64 -14.67
CA THR A 101 2.16 3.72 -16.05
C THR A 101 1.24 4.48 -17.01
N THR A 102 -0.03 4.67 -16.64
CA THR A 102 -0.96 5.48 -17.44
C THR A 102 -0.88 6.96 -17.05
N LEU A 103 -0.54 7.26 -15.79
CA LEU A 103 -0.55 8.61 -15.25
C LEU A 103 0.82 9.29 -15.24
N ASP A 104 1.92 8.53 -15.27
CA ASP A 104 3.27 9.10 -15.25
C ASP A 104 3.54 10.00 -16.46
N ASP A 105 3.16 9.58 -17.67
CA ASP A 105 3.30 10.37 -18.89
C ASP A 105 2.47 11.68 -18.86
N PRO A 106 1.15 11.65 -18.59
CA PRO A 106 0.33 12.86 -18.43
C PRO A 106 0.87 13.83 -17.38
N PHE A 107 1.28 13.34 -16.20
CA PHE A 107 1.82 14.20 -15.16
C PHE A 107 3.16 14.80 -15.56
N ARG A 108 4.06 14.04 -16.18
CA ARG A 108 5.32 14.59 -16.72
C ARG A 108 5.04 15.71 -17.73
N ARG A 109 4.14 15.48 -18.70
CA ARG A 109 3.75 16.51 -19.69
C ARG A 109 3.14 17.75 -19.05
N LEU A 110 2.31 17.59 -18.02
CA LEU A 110 1.76 18.69 -17.25
C LEU A 110 2.90 19.51 -16.60
N PHE A 111 3.88 18.84 -15.99
CA PHE A 111 4.98 19.53 -15.32
C PHE A 111 5.99 20.17 -16.28
N GLN A 112 6.10 19.68 -17.52
CA GLN A 112 6.90 20.32 -18.58
C GLN A 112 6.39 21.72 -18.95
N GLN A 113 5.13 22.04 -18.67
CA GLN A 113 4.56 23.36 -18.95
C GLN A 113 5.07 24.45 -18.00
N PHE A 114 5.72 24.08 -16.89
CA PHE A 114 6.24 25.03 -15.93
C PHE A 114 7.68 25.42 -16.26
N PRO A 115 7.93 26.65 -16.74
CA PRO A 115 9.26 27.08 -17.17
C PRO A 115 10.25 27.25 -16.01
N PHE A 116 9.77 27.29 -14.77
CA PHE A 116 10.62 27.35 -13.59
C PHE A 116 11.20 25.98 -13.22
N LEU A 117 10.71 24.87 -13.78
CA LEU A 117 11.29 23.54 -13.54
C LEU A 117 12.36 23.21 -14.60
N PRO A 118 13.48 22.57 -14.21
CA PRO A 118 13.81 22.07 -12.87
C PRO A 118 14.37 23.15 -11.92
N ILE A 119 14.10 23.01 -10.60
CA ILE A 119 14.71 23.84 -9.53
C ILE A 119 15.53 22.93 -8.61
N GLY A 120 16.87 23.02 -8.68
CA GLY A 120 17.76 22.20 -7.86
C GLY A 120 17.54 20.70 -8.09
N PHE A 121 17.14 19.96 -7.03
CA PHE A 121 16.88 18.53 -7.09
C PHE A 121 15.46 18.16 -7.57
N ILE A 122 14.58 19.15 -7.77
CA ILE A 122 13.20 18.92 -8.22
C ILE A 122 13.19 18.93 -9.75
N THR A 123 13.09 17.74 -10.35
CA THR A 123 12.99 17.58 -11.80
C THR A 123 11.55 17.27 -12.21
N VAL A 124 11.23 17.58 -13.47
CA VAL A 124 9.94 17.29 -14.10
C VAL A 124 9.60 15.79 -13.99
N ASP A 125 10.56 14.92 -14.31
CA ASP A 125 10.36 13.47 -14.23
C ASP A 125 10.07 13.01 -12.80
N ARG A 126 10.82 13.53 -11.81
CA ARG A 126 10.60 13.18 -10.40
C ARG A 126 9.21 13.59 -9.93
N LEU A 127 8.78 14.80 -10.24
CA LEU A 127 7.42 15.26 -9.90
C LEU A 127 6.35 14.41 -10.60
N GLY A 128 6.52 14.13 -11.90
CA GLY A 128 5.60 13.28 -12.64
C GLY A 128 5.43 11.89 -12.01
N TYR A 129 6.55 11.22 -11.71
CA TYR A 129 6.52 9.91 -11.05
C TYR A 129 5.92 9.97 -9.64
N THR A 130 6.25 10.99 -8.85
CA THR A 130 5.71 11.14 -7.49
C THR A 130 4.20 11.33 -7.48
N PHE A 131 3.65 12.17 -8.38
CA PHE A 131 2.22 12.40 -8.46
C PHE A 131 1.46 11.17 -9.00
N ALA A 132 1.97 10.54 -10.07
CA ALA A 132 1.39 9.30 -10.59
C ALA A 132 1.36 8.20 -9.53
N LEU A 133 2.47 8.05 -8.81
CA LEU A 133 2.59 7.08 -7.72
C LEU A 133 1.65 7.41 -6.56
N GLY A 134 1.53 8.67 -6.19
CA GLY A 134 0.61 9.12 -5.15
C GLY A 134 -0.83 8.75 -5.45
N VAL A 135 -1.29 9.00 -6.68
CA VAL A 135 -2.65 8.61 -7.12
C VAL A 135 -2.83 7.09 -7.05
N ALA A 136 -1.87 6.33 -7.59
CA ALA A 136 -1.93 4.87 -7.58
C ALA A 136 -1.99 4.31 -6.14
N VAL A 137 -1.17 4.85 -5.22
CA VAL A 137 -1.16 4.43 -3.81
C VAL A 137 -2.49 4.73 -3.13
N VAL A 138 -3.09 5.90 -3.38
CA VAL A 138 -4.39 6.25 -2.80
C VAL A 138 -5.48 5.26 -3.26
N VAL A 139 -5.55 4.98 -4.56
CA VAL A 139 -6.53 4.01 -5.11
C VAL A 139 -6.34 2.62 -4.49
N VAL A 140 -5.09 2.16 -4.44
CA VAL A 140 -4.76 0.83 -3.89
C VAL A 140 -5.00 0.76 -2.39
N MET A 141 -4.79 1.85 -1.66
CA MET A 141 -5.13 1.93 -0.24
C MET A 141 -6.63 1.71 -0.01
N PHE A 142 -7.49 2.36 -0.82
CA PHE A 142 -8.93 2.11 -0.74
C PHE A 142 -9.29 0.67 -1.08
N TRP A 143 -8.73 0.11 -2.17
CA TRP A 143 -8.91 -1.29 -2.53
C TRP A 143 -8.52 -2.23 -1.38
N ASN A 144 -7.30 -2.07 -0.86
CA ASN A 144 -6.76 -2.90 0.22
C ASN A 144 -7.62 -2.79 1.48
N PHE A 145 -8.07 -1.58 1.86
CA PHE A 145 -8.91 -1.41 3.04
C PHE A 145 -10.27 -2.12 2.89
N PHE A 146 -11.00 -1.85 1.82
CA PHE A 146 -12.35 -2.38 1.65
C PHE A 146 -12.35 -3.90 1.45
N ILE A 147 -11.43 -4.44 0.66
CA ILE A 147 -11.37 -5.88 0.43
C ILE A 147 -10.89 -6.60 1.69
N ASN A 148 -9.87 -6.11 2.41
CA ASN A 148 -9.49 -6.74 3.68
C ASN A 148 -10.61 -6.64 4.71
N ARG A 149 -11.38 -5.54 4.74
CA ARG A 149 -12.54 -5.42 5.64
C ARG A 149 -13.64 -6.45 5.33
N VAL A 150 -13.92 -6.69 4.06
CA VAL A 150 -14.99 -7.59 3.60
C VAL A 150 -14.57 -9.06 3.55
N TRP A 151 -13.29 -9.34 3.32
CA TRP A 151 -12.80 -10.71 3.13
C TRP A 151 -11.97 -11.20 4.32
N THR A 152 -10.89 -10.50 4.66
CA THR A 152 -9.94 -10.93 5.69
C THR A 152 -10.49 -10.76 7.12
N TYR A 153 -11.17 -9.63 7.38
CA TYR A 153 -11.67 -9.22 8.69
C TYR A 153 -13.21 -9.15 8.75
N ASN A 154 -13.87 -10.03 8.00
CA ASN A 154 -15.35 -10.04 7.88
C ASN A 154 -16.10 -10.43 9.17
N ASP A 155 -15.36 -10.95 10.14
CA ASP A 155 -15.79 -11.43 11.45
C ASP A 155 -15.73 -10.34 12.54
N VAL A 156 -15.17 -9.17 12.22
CA VAL A 156 -15.03 -8.07 13.16
C VAL A 156 -16.25 -7.14 13.11
N GLU A 157 -16.94 -7.03 14.25
CA GLU A 157 -18.07 -6.12 14.47
C GLU A 157 -17.66 -4.63 14.57
#